data_AF-A0A1G7NYN0-F1
#
_entry.id   AF-A0A1G7NYN0-F1
#
_cell.length_a   1.000
_cell.length_b   1.000
_cell.length_c   1.000
_cell.angle_alpha   90.00
_cell.angle_beta   90.00
_cell.angle_gamma   90.00
#
_symmetry.space_group_name_H-M   'P 1'
#
loop_
_entity.id
_entity.type
_entity.pdbx_description
1 polymer ?
#
loop_
_entity_poly.entity_id
_entity_poly.type
_entity_poly.pdbx_seq_one_letter_code
_entity_poly.pdbx_strand_id
1 'polypeptide(L)'
;MTTEAQRLKALCLSFLAREMDAADYVEAFDEAYDEVEDKLTDEEYEIFDQVSMENEMFALDDAEDEADFGIDEDELRARVKQHLASLPE
;
A
#
# COMPACT_ATOMS: atom_id res chain seq x y z
N MET A 1 14.90 -9.56 0.23
CA MET A 1 13.99 -8.78 1.10
C MET A 1 14.20 -9.05 2.60
N THR A 2 13.91 -8.07 3.46
CA THR A 2 13.81 -8.16 4.93
C THR A 2 12.53 -8.87 5.38
N THR A 3 12.45 -9.26 6.67
CA THR A 3 11.24 -9.90 7.24
C THR A 3 10.08 -8.91 7.29
N GLU A 4 10.42 -7.66 7.57
CA GLU A 4 9.56 -6.49 7.61
C GLU A 4 8.95 -6.19 6.25
N ALA A 5 9.78 -6.13 5.21
CA ALA A 5 9.33 -6.00 3.83
C ALA A 5 8.43 -7.17 3.40
N GLN A 6 8.69 -8.39 3.88
CA GLN A 6 7.82 -9.55 3.60
C GLN A 6 6.43 -9.40 4.25
N ARG A 7 6.34 -8.81 5.44
CA ARG A 7 5.06 -8.52 6.11
C ARG A 7 4.23 -7.52 5.30
N LEU A 8 4.82 -6.40 4.88
CA LEU A 8 4.15 -5.40 4.05
C LEU A 8 3.74 -5.98 2.70
N LYS A 9 4.63 -6.73 2.04
CA LYS A 9 4.33 -7.43 0.79
C LYS A 9 3.16 -8.41 0.95
N ALA A 10 3.06 -9.12 2.07
CA ALA A 10 1.96 -10.04 2.32
C ALA A 10 0.61 -9.31 2.37
N LEU A 11 0.54 -8.15 3.04
CA LEU A 11 -0.67 -7.31 3.04
C LEU A 11 -1.05 -6.85 1.64
N CYS A 12 -0.08 -6.34 0.87
CA CYS A 12 -0.34 -5.93 -0.51
C CYS A 12 -0.81 -7.12 -1.39
N LEU A 13 -0.28 -8.32 -1.19
CA LEU A 13 -0.71 -9.51 -1.93
C LEU A 13 -2.13 -9.95 -1.55
N SER A 14 -2.48 -9.95 -0.26
CA SER A 14 -3.83 -10.25 0.22
C SER A 14 -4.85 -9.22 -0.25
N PHE A 15 -4.45 -7.93 -0.27
CA PHE A 15 -5.20 -6.90 -0.97
C PHE A 15 -5.37 -7.33 -2.42
N LEU A 16 -4.33 -7.41 -3.25
CA LEU A 16 -4.43 -7.74 -4.69
C LEU A 16 -5.21 -9.03 -5.01
N ALA A 17 -5.23 -10.02 -4.11
CA ALA A 17 -5.99 -11.26 -4.24
C ALA A 17 -7.50 -11.09 -3.93
N ARG A 18 -7.94 -9.90 -3.52
CA ARG A 18 -9.29 -9.57 -3.04
C ARG A 18 -9.69 -10.36 -1.79
N GLU A 19 -8.70 -10.66 -0.95
CA GLU A 19 -8.92 -11.26 0.38
C GLU A 19 -9.18 -10.18 1.45
N MET A 20 -8.82 -8.94 1.16
CA MET A 20 -9.14 -7.72 1.91
C MET A 20 -9.73 -6.66 0.98
N ASP A 21 -10.70 -5.90 1.50
CA ASP A 21 -11.16 -4.68 0.85
C ASP A 21 -10.15 -3.54 1.02
N ALA A 22 -10.36 -2.43 0.30
CA ALA A 22 -9.41 -1.33 0.29
C ALA A 22 -9.33 -0.59 1.64
N ALA A 23 -10.43 -0.47 2.38
CA ALA A 23 -10.44 0.23 3.66
C ALA A 23 -9.64 -0.56 4.70
N ASP A 24 -9.93 -1.86 4.84
CA ASP A 24 -9.20 -2.77 5.72
C ASP A 24 -7.70 -2.84 5.34
N TYR A 25 -7.41 -2.79 4.03
CA TYR A 25 -6.03 -2.78 3.53
C TYR A 25 -5.26 -1.53 3.88
N VAL A 26 -5.83 -0.34 3.63
CA VAL A 26 -5.16 0.93 3.90
C VAL A 26 -4.85 1.04 5.39
N GLU A 27 -5.82 0.73 6.26
CA GLU A 27 -5.61 0.76 7.72
C GLU A 27 -4.54 -0.25 8.16
N ALA A 28 -4.62 -1.51 7.71
CA ALA A 28 -3.66 -2.53 8.11
C ALA A 28 -2.24 -2.27 7.56
N PHE A 29 -2.14 -1.67 6.37
CA PHE A 29 -0.85 -1.32 5.78
C PHE A 29 -0.21 -0.15 6.52
N ASP A 30 -0.96 0.91 6.82
CA ASP A 30 -0.50 2.08 7.58
C ASP A 30 0.08 1.67 8.94
N GLU A 31 -0.68 0.91 9.73
CA GLU A 31 -0.22 0.40 11.03
C GLU A 31 1.04 -0.46 10.88
N ALA A 32 1.07 -1.36 9.90
CA ALA A 32 2.23 -2.21 9.69
C ALA A 32 3.47 -1.44 9.20
N TYR A 33 3.28 -0.39 8.41
CA TYR A 33 4.35 0.44 7.85
C TYR A 33 5.02 1.27 8.93
N ASP A 34 4.24 1.97 9.77
CA ASP A 34 4.72 2.72 10.95
C ASP A 34 5.58 1.86 11.89
N GLU A 35 5.25 0.58 12.05
CA GLU A 35 6.00 -0.34 12.92
C GLU A 35 7.36 -0.78 12.35
N VAL A 36 7.52 -0.72 11.03
CA VAL A 36 8.61 -1.41 10.33
C VAL A 36 9.43 -0.54 9.39
N GLU A 37 9.02 0.69 9.08
CA GLU A 37 9.70 1.58 8.13
C GLU A 37 11.19 1.76 8.44
N ASP A 38 11.54 1.99 9.72
CA ASP A 38 12.92 2.15 10.22
C ASP A 38 13.82 0.91 10.03
N LYS A 39 13.23 -0.25 9.69
CA LYS A 39 13.92 -1.54 9.54
C LYS A 39 14.04 -1.96 8.08
N LEU A 40 13.42 -1.24 7.16
CA LEU A 40 13.51 -1.49 5.73
C LEU A 40 14.91 -1.10 5.23
N THR A 41 15.35 -1.77 4.16
CA THR A 41 16.47 -1.26 3.37
C THR A 41 16.03 -0.02 2.57
N ASP A 42 16.96 0.85 2.18
CA ASP A 42 16.65 2.06 1.39
C ASP A 42 15.76 1.73 0.16
N GLU A 43 16.08 0.66 -0.57
CA GLU A 43 15.32 0.21 -1.75
C GLU A 43 13.89 -0.26 -1.39
N GLU A 44 13.73 -0.95 -0.27
CA GLU A 44 12.42 -1.41 0.19
C GLU A 44 11.58 -0.25 0.71
N TYR A 45 12.21 0.66 1.47
CA TYR A 45 11.59 1.88 1.99
C TYR A 45 11.03 2.72 0.84
N GLU A 46 11.83 3.04 -0.17
CA GLU A 46 11.36 3.84 -1.33
C GLU A 46 10.13 3.22 -2.01
N ILE A 47 10.05 1.89 -2.09
CA ILE A 47 8.92 1.20 -2.71
C ILE A 47 7.67 1.25 -1.82
N PHE A 48 7.82 0.93 -0.53
CA PHE A 48 6.68 0.90 0.39
C PHE A 48 6.20 2.30 0.81
N ASP A 49 7.09 3.29 0.81
CA ASP A 49 6.78 4.70 0.99
C ASP A 49 5.87 5.20 -0.13
N GLN A 50 6.22 4.87 -1.39
CA GLN A 50 5.36 5.18 -2.53
C GLN A 50 4.00 4.48 -2.41
N VAL A 51 3.96 3.21 -2.01
CA VAL A 51 2.68 2.50 -1.75
C VAL A 51 1.87 3.21 -0.66
N SER A 52 2.51 3.69 0.40
CA SER A 52 1.85 4.45 1.46
C SER A 52 1.22 5.75 0.92
N MET A 53 1.95 6.52 0.11
CA MET A 53 1.40 7.71 -0.55
C MET A 53 0.22 7.40 -1.48
N GLU A 54 0.26 6.27 -2.20
CA GLU A 54 -0.87 5.84 -3.03
C GLU A 54 -2.10 5.48 -2.18
N ASN A 55 -1.89 4.86 -1.01
CA ASN A 55 -2.94 4.56 -0.06
C ASN A 55 -3.59 5.84 0.49
N GLU A 56 -2.83 6.90 0.75
CA GLU A 56 -3.37 8.21 1.16
C GLU A 56 -4.25 8.85 0.09
N MET A 57 -4.00 8.58 -1.20
CA MET A 57 -4.84 9.06 -2.29
C MET A 57 -6.11 8.23 -2.49
N PHE A 58 -6.27 7.11 -1.78
CA PHE A 58 -7.49 6.31 -1.89
C PHE A 58 -8.68 7.09 -1.33
N ALA A 59 -9.58 7.51 -2.21
CA ALA A 59 -10.78 8.20 -1.79
C ALA A 59 -11.81 7.18 -1.31
N LEU A 60 -12.14 7.24 -0.03
CA LEU A 60 -13.37 6.63 0.47
C LEU A 60 -14.55 7.43 -0.10
N ASP A 61 -15.51 6.73 -0.70
CA ASP A 61 -16.72 7.26 -1.37
C ASP A 61 -17.55 8.29 -0.55
N ASP A 62 -17.23 8.49 0.74
CA ASP A 62 -17.90 9.40 1.69
C ASP A 62 -17.17 10.75 1.90
N ALA A 63 -15.99 10.97 1.30
CA ALA A 63 -15.27 12.25 1.40
C ALA A 63 -15.77 13.25 0.34
N GLU A 64 -16.83 13.99 0.65
CA GLU A 64 -17.46 15.00 -0.24
C GLU A 64 -16.52 16.13 -0.71
N ASP A 65 -15.27 16.22 -0.22
CA ASP A 65 -14.34 17.33 -0.47
C ASP A 65 -13.03 16.98 -1.23
N GLU A 66 -12.73 15.71 -1.54
CA GLU A 66 -11.42 15.30 -2.15
C GLU A 66 -11.50 14.71 -3.57
N ALA A 67 -12.61 14.94 -4.28
CA ALA A 67 -12.92 14.28 -5.55
C ALA A 67 -11.98 14.58 -6.74
N ASP A 68 -11.08 15.57 -6.65
CA ASP A 68 -10.25 15.96 -7.81
C ASP A 68 -8.94 15.14 -7.97
N PHE A 69 -8.47 14.45 -6.93
CA PHE A 69 -7.21 13.66 -6.98
C PHE A 69 -7.32 12.26 -6.35
N GLY A 70 -8.46 11.93 -5.76
CA GLY A 70 -8.71 10.61 -5.20
C GLY A 70 -8.68 9.50 -6.24
N ILE A 71 -8.14 8.34 -5.89
CA ILE A 71 -8.16 7.13 -6.71
C ILE A 71 -9.17 6.12 -6.16
N ASP A 72 -9.78 5.35 -7.07
CA ASP A 72 -10.66 4.25 -6.70
C ASP A 72 -9.86 2.98 -6.33
N GLU A 73 -10.56 1.96 -5.82
CA GLU A 73 -9.94 0.71 -5.38
C GLU A 73 -9.25 -0.03 -6.54
N ASP A 74 -9.84 -0.05 -7.73
CA ASP A 74 -9.25 -0.78 -8.86
C ASP A 74 -7.97 -0.07 -9.35
N GLU A 75 -7.93 1.27 -9.32
CA GLU A 75 -6.74 2.06 -9.58
C GLU A 75 -5.67 1.85 -8.51
N LEU A 76 -6.03 1.89 -7.22
CA LEU A 76 -5.12 1.60 -6.12
C LEU A 76 -4.48 0.21 -6.28
N ARG A 77 -5.28 -0.81 -6.60
CA ARG A 77 -4.79 -2.18 -6.89
C ARG A 77 -3.79 -2.19 -8.05
N ALA A 78 -4.06 -1.44 -9.11
CA ALA A 78 -3.14 -1.38 -10.25
C ALA A 78 -1.79 -0.75 -9.87
N ARG A 79 -1.80 0.35 -9.10
CA ARG A 79 -0.59 1.04 -8.65
C ARG A 79 0.20 0.21 -7.65
N VAL A 80 -0.44 -0.37 -6.63
CA VAL A 80 0.20 -1.30 -5.68
C VAL A 80 0.89 -2.45 -6.41
N LYS A 81 0.22 -3.05 -7.40
CA LYS A 81 0.80 -4.13 -8.21
C LYS A 81 2.04 -3.67 -8.99
N GLN A 82 2.03 -2.45 -9.54
CA GLN A 82 3.17 -1.89 -10.24
C GLN A 82 4.37 -1.71 -9.31
N HIS A 83 4.17 -1.18 -8.10
CA HIS A 83 5.25 -1.00 -7.13
C HIS A 83 5.83 -2.32 -6.64
N LEU A 84 4.98 -3.32 -6.36
CA LEU A 84 5.45 -4.66 -5.97
C LEU A 84 6.30 -5.34 -7.04
N ALA A 85 6.09 -5.03 -8.33
CA ALA A 85 6.89 -5.60 -9.41
C ALA A 85 8.34 -5.08 -9.44
N SER A 86 8.61 -3.95 -8.76
CA SER A 86 9.94 -3.37 -8.59
C SER A 86 10.68 -3.92 -7.38
N LEU A 87 10.04 -4.73 -6.52
CA LEU A 87 10.70 -5.31 -5.36
C LEU A 87 11.82 -6.28 -5.78
N PRO A 88 13.01 -6.20 -5.16
CA PRO A 88 14.07 -7.17 -5.39
C PRO A 88 13.65 -8.57 -4.91
N GLU A 89 14.13 -9.61 -5.59
CA GLU A 89 13.86 -11.02 -5.24
C GLU A 89 14.37 -11.42 -3.84
#